data_AF-A0A8J9WRW5-F1
#
_entry.id   AF-A0A8J9WRW5-F1
#
_cell.length_a   1.000
_cell.length_b   1.000
_cell.length_c   1.000
_cell.angle_alpha   90.00
_cell.angle_beta   90.00
_cell.angle_gamma   90.00
#
_symmetry.space_group_name_H-M   'P 1'
#
loop_
_entity.id
_entity.type
_entity.pdbx_description
1 polymer ?
#
loop_
_entity_poly.entity_id
_entity_poly.type
_entity_poly.pdbx_seq_one_letter_code
_entity_poly.pdbx_strand_id
1 'polypeptide(L)'
;MPLIGAPGEASASWDYGCIDVHRLRQRFQSYAEKSGVREKLIDSIDECLASPLAQRLLSYSENELNSILVNDVYKPKMHKLYAESYTAVEASWCLNIRKTPFSLDRVCEEDVDLFKQYERLVHGITQILPITEDIKHVLQLYNGFSTSKGMEERANKYPLPPILQEQAGNAHVITATGPVEAASNIETTMTQIVQQTTVRAQVRDLFRGTGVQLDRTERLANALGHLAGVLQQLSALEGSQVKLALFAGRRSSDRLYLLLQNLLCAHHLPHYMGTSSVFAVTLIDRALRDLGITDAQHRLPYTGRLVGTHAHELVMITAKLLARYDDAAGSAEAPVPVSALLAHLLYLRANGGLASAIALADTFGTAAFVEVALVSEVPAEFLEDMAETYPQEPQPQPGCMVFDLFGTWRMDSGSYESIAEVVVSAWERRCAAVPQGMRPPPRPALMHSNLRSAEEVLQVCSLPERIRPAFCAFGGVTDGFLPFELPNGESFELELASVVMKAVQANITGAAAADDSAMPSAGKLGDDANLVKAQVDPRLPEADQEKVKARMEAMFHCRHVDPGRASRALASAYHDVTRGHRLCQAPDPSVNIA
;
A
#
# COMPACT_ATOMS: atom_id res chain seq x y z
N MET A 1 11.59 -2.46 34.33
CA MET A 1 10.90 -3.77 34.43
C MET A 1 9.42 -3.56 34.14
N PRO A 2 8.73 -4.54 33.52
CA PRO A 2 7.27 -4.52 33.37
C PRO A 2 6.55 -4.30 34.70
N LEU A 3 5.38 -3.67 34.68
CA LEU A 3 4.56 -3.50 35.87
C LEU A 3 3.93 -4.85 36.26
N ILE A 4 3.79 -5.11 37.55
CA ILE A 4 3.09 -6.29 38.08
C ILE A 4 1.76 -5.81 38.65
N GLY A 5 0.65 -6.31 38.09
CA GLY A 5 -0.70 -6.04 38.58
C GLY A 5 -1.28 -7.23 39.35
N ALA A 6 -2.26 -6.97 40.23
CA ALA A 6 -3.03 -8.05 40.84
C ALA A 6 -3.87 -8.78 39.77
N PRO A 7 -3.78 -10.12 39.64
CA PRO A 7 -4.64 -10.88 38.74
C PRO A 7 -6.10 -10.77 39.22
N GLY A 8 -7.02 -10.35 38.37
CA GLY A 8 -8.47 -10.45 38.63
C GLY A 8 -9.30 -9.16 38.53
N GLU A 9 -8.69 -7.97 38.49
CA GLU A 9 -9.40 -6.69 38.27
C GLU A 9 -8.72 -5.87 37.16
N ALA A 10 -8.70 -6.41 35.94
CA ALA A 10 -8.27 -5.62 34.79
C ALA A 10 -9.38 -4.62 34.41
N SER A 11 -9.34 -3.42 34.99
CA SER A 11 -9.98 -2.26 34.37
C SER A 11 -9.47 -2.14 32.92
N ALA A 12 -10.37 -2.00 31.96
CA ALA A 12 -10.05 -1.94 30.52
C ALA A 12 -9.14 -0.77 30.09
N SER A 13 -8.67 0.08 31.03
CA SER A 13 -7.96 1.33 30.74
C SER A 13 -6.43 1.26 30.78
N TRP A 14 -5.82 0.22 31.37
CA TRP A 14 -4.36 0.22 31.60
C TRP A 14 -3.55 -0.06 30.33
N ASP A 15 -4.07 -0.86 29.40
CA ASP A 15 -3.35 -1.26 28.18
C ASP A 15 -3.35 -0.19 27.09
N TYR A 16 -4.12 0.89 27.27
CA TYR A 16 -4.33 1.95 26.28
C TYR A 16 -4.33 3.38 26.86
N GLY A 17 -3.80 3.53 28.09
CA GLY A 17 -3.73 4.81 28.78
C GLY A 17 -2.78 5.84 28.15
N CYS A 18 -2.72 7.03 28.76
CA CYS A 18 -1.79 8.09 28.38
C CYS A 18 -0.34 7.60 28.42
N ILE A 19 0.50 8.15 27.54
CA ILE A 19 1.92 7.83 27.53
C ILE A 19 2.61 8.55 28.70
N ASP A 20 3.27 7.79 29.56
CA ASP A 20 4.23 8.33 30.51
C ASP A 20 5.53 8.61 29.75
N VAL A 21 5.74 9.87 29.36
CA VAL A 21 6.88 10.31 28.55
C VAL A 21 8.21 10.06 29.25
N HIS A 22 8.27 10.27 30.57
CA HIS A 22 9.52 10.06 31.31
C HIS A 22 9.88 8.58 31.31
N ARG A 23 8.92 7.71 31.61
CA ARG A 23 9.12 6.26 31.54
C ARG A 23 9.40 5.79 30.11
N LEU A 24 8.72 6.34 29.10
CA LEU A 24 8.94 6.01 27.70
C LEU A 24 10.42 6.15 27.34
N ARG A 25 11.03 7.30 27.66
CA ARG A 25 12.42 7.60 27.35
C ARG A 25 13.38 6.66 28.09
N GLN A 26 13.18 6.46 29.39
CA GLN A 26 14.00 5.51 30.17
C GLN A 26 13.93 4.08 29.63
N ARG A 27 12.72 3.61 29.27
CA ARG A 27 12.54 2.26 28.74
C ARG A 27 13.08 2.14 27.32
N PHE A 28 12.94 3.18 26.49
CA PHE A 28 13.52 3.24 25.16
C PHE A 28 15.04 3.03 25.22
N GLN A 29 15.76 3.76 26.07
CA GLN A 29 17.22 3.62 26.22
C GLN A 29 17.60 2.17 26.54
N SER A 30 16.94 1.56 27.53
CA SER A 30 17.15 0.15 27.90
C SER A 30 16.92 -0.83 26.74
N TYR A 31 15.88 -0.61 25.92
CA TYR A 31 15.62 -1.46 24.76
C TYR A 31 16.61 -1.20 23.60
N ALA A 32 17.03 0.04 23.40
CA ALA A 32 18.03 0.39 22.39
C ALA A 32 19.41 -0.21 22.75
N GLU A 33 19.81 -0.17 24.01
CA GLU A 33 21.00 -0.86 24.52
C GLU A 33 20.92 -2.38 24.28
N LYS A 34 19.76 -2.99 24.57
CA LYS A 34 19.51 -4.42 24.31
C LYS A 34 19.61 -4.77 22.82
N SER A 35 19.22 -3.85 21.93
CA SER A 35 19.42 -3.98 20.47
C SER A 35 20.87 -3.77 20.01
N GLY A 36 21.81 -3.47 20.92
CA GLY A 36 23.20 -3.14 20.58
C GLY A 36 23.36 -1.79 19.87
N VAL A 37 22.44 -0.85 20.10
CA VAL A 37 22.51 0.50 19.52
C VAL A 37 23.64 1.28 20.19
N ARG A 38 24.43 2.01 19.40
CA ARG A 38 25.51 2.88 19.87
C ARG A 38 24.93 4.04 20.66
N GLU A 39 25.56 4.36 21.79
CA GLU A 39 25.19 5.45 22.71
C GLU A 39 24.88 6.76 21.98
N LYS A 40 25.72 7.20 21.04
CA LYS A 40 25.48 8.42 20.26
C LYS A 40 24.13 8.45 19.52
N LEU A 41 23.67 7.31 18.98
CA LEU A 41 22.37 7.24 18.31
C LEU A 41 21.23 7.19 19.33
N ILE A 42 21.44 6.52 20.47
CA ILE A 42 20.49 6.52 21.59
C ILE A 42 20.24 7.96 22.06
N ASP A 43 21.31 8.72 22.33
CA ASP A 43 21.25 10.11 22.76
C ASP A 43 20.51 10.98 21.73
N SER A 44 20.84 10.82 20.45
CA SER A 44 20.21 11.61 19.39
C SER A 44 18.72 11.32 19.23
N ILE A 45 18.29 10.06 19.36
CA ILE A 45 16.87 9.70 19.36
C ILE A 45 16.18 10.22 20.63
N ASP A 46 16.83 10.12 21.79
CA ASP A 46 16.27 10.63 23.05
C ASP A 46 16.09 12.16 23.01
N GLU A 47 17.04 12.90 22.43
CA GLU A 47 16.92 14.33 22.13
C GLU A 47 15.73 14.62 21.19
N CYS A 48 15.54 13.79 20.15
CA CYS A 48 14.39 13.91 19.26
C CYS A 48 13.07 13.67 20.01
N LEU A 49 12.99 12.65 20.87
CA LEU A 49 11.84 12.36 21.72
C LEU A 49 11.57 13.48 22.75
N ALA A 50 12.60 14.19 23.19
CA ALA A 50 12.47 15.35 24.07
C ALA A 50 12.04 16.65 23.34
N SER A 51 12.06 16.66 22.01
CA SER A 51 11.72 17.86 21.22
C SER A 51 10.25 18.29 21.42
N PRO A 52 9.93 19.60 21.30
CA PRO A 52 8.56 20.08 21.40
C PRO A 52 7.58 19.38 20.43
N LEU A 53 8.06 19.03 19.23
CA LEU A 53 7.28 18.29 18.25
C LEU A 53 6.94 16.89 18.75
N ALA A 54 7.94 16.10 19.17
CA ALA A 54 7.70 14.76 19.68
C ALA A 54 6.78 14.77 20.91
N GLN A 55 6.94 15.75 21.82
CA GLN A 55 6.05 15.94 22.96
C GLN A 55 4.60 16.22 22.54
N ARG A 56 4.39 17.06 21.53
CA ARG A 56 3.06 17.32 20.95
C ARG A 56 2.46 16.08 20.27
N LEU A 57 3.28 15.25 19.63
CA LEU A 57 2.82 13.99 19.04
C LEU A 57 2.43 12.99 20.13
N LEU A 58 3.26 12.84 21.16
CA LEU A 58 3.01 11.96 22.31
C LEU A 58 1.76 12.37 23.11
N SER A 59 1.36 13.64 23.04
CA SER A 59 0.14 14.15 23.66
C SER A 59 -1.13 13.93 22.84
N TYR A 60 -1.05 13.37 21.63
CA TYR A 60 -2.25 13.10 20.83
C TYR A 60 -3.17 12.12 21.56
N SER A 61 -4.42 12.54 21.74
CA SER A 61 -5.48 11.66 22.24
C SER A 61 -5.83 10.59 21.21
N GLU A 62 -6.45 9.50 21.68
CA GLU A 62 -6.97 8.47 20.79
C GLU A 62 -7.99 9.03 19.78
N ASN A 63 -8.84 9.95 20.21
CA ASN A 63 -9.83 10.59 19.33
C ASN A 63 -9.15 11.38 18.21
N GLU A 64 -8.06 12.10 18.51
CA GLU A 64 -7.28 12.78 17.47
C GLU A 64 -6.63 11.78 16.51
N LEU A 65 -6.01 10.72 17.01
CA LEU A 65 -5.41 9.66 16.17
C LEU A 65 -6.46 8.91 15.33
N ASN A 66 -7.68 8.76 15.82
CA ASN A 66 -8.77 8.11 15.10
C ASN A 66 -9.60 9.08 14.26
N SER A 67 -9.25 10.38 14.20
CA SER A 67 -9.99 11.38 13.41
C SER A 67 -9.64 11.39 11.92
N ILE A 68 -8.59 10.67 11.52
CA ILE A 68 -8.09 10.59 10.14
C ILE A 68 -7.91 9.13 9.76
N LEU A 69 -8.28 8.79 8.52
CA LEU A 69 -8.01 7.48 7.94
C LEU A 69 -6.51 7.25 7.82
N VAL A 70 -6.07 6.04 8.19
CA VAL A 70 -4.70 5.63 7.96
C VAL A 70 -4.58 5.24 6.50
N ASN A 71 -4.22 6.20 5.65
CA ASN A 71 -4.09 6.02 4.21
C ASN A 71 -2.66 6.27 3.72
N ASP A 72 -2.30 5.52 2.68
CA ASP A 72 -1.10 5.77 1.89
C ASP A 72 -1.43 6.70 0.70
N VAL A 73 -0.46 7.45 0.20
CA VAL A 73 -0.66 8.48 -0.85
C VAL A 73 -1.17 7.92 -2.17
N TYR A 74 -0.99 6.61 -2.41
CA TYR A 74 -1.56 5.96 -3.59
C TYR A 74 -3.10 5.98 -3.57
N LYS A 75 -3.75 6.05 -2.39
CA LYS A 75 -5.21 6.04 -2.26
C LYS A 75 -5.86 7.32 -2.83
N PRO A 76 -5.45 8.55 -2.44
CA PRO A 76 -5.94 9.76 -3.11
C PRO A 76 -5.69 9.79 -4.62
N LYS A 77 -4.53 9.30 -5.09
CA LYS A 77 -4.21 9.25 -6.53
C LYS A 77 -5.13 8.30 -7.30
N MET A 78 -5.41 7.12 -6.75
CA MET A 78 -6.37 6.20 -7.36
C MET A 78 -7.80 6.71 -7.24
N HIS A 79 -8.16 7.40 -6.16
CA HIS A 79 -9.46 8.05 -6.04
C HIS A 79 -9.69 9.04 -7.17
N LYS A 80 -8.71 9.88 -7.51
CA LYS A 80 -8.83 10.79 -8.67
C LYS A 80 -9.17 10.04 -9.96
N LEU A 81 -8.44 8.96 -10.24
CA LEU A 81 -8.76 8.09 -11.39
C LEU A 81 -10.19 7.51 -11.29
N TYR A 82 -10.59 6.98 -10.14
CA TYR A 82 -11.90 6.39 -9.98
C TYR A 82 -13.03 7.40 -10.17
N ALA A 83 -12.84 8.62 -9.66
CA ALA A 83 -13.78 9.72 -9.82
C ALA A 83 -13.90 10.23 -11.25
N GLU A 84 -12.88 10.00 -12.10
CA GLU A 84 -12.86 10.43 -13.50
C GLU A 84 -13.32 9.31 -14.45
N SER A 85 -12.96 8.05 -14.19
CA SER A 85 -13.11 6.95 -15.16
C SER A 85 -13.83 5.72 -14.64
N TYR A 86 -14.17 5.62 -13.34
CA TYR A 86 -14.83 4.44 -12.75
C TYR A 86 -16.10 4.83 -11.98
N THR A 87 -16.78 5.90 -12.42
CA THR A 87 -17.84 6.54 -11.63
C THR A 87 -19.08 5.68 -11.41
N ALA A 88 -19.28 4.65 -12.25
CA ALA A 88 -20.35 3.66 -12.13
C ALA A 88 -19.84 2.30 -11.59
N VAL A 89 -18.63 2.21 -11.06
CA VAL A 89 -18.08 0.95 -10.54
C VAL A 89 -18.30 0.85 -9.04
N GLU A 90 -18.92 -0.27 -8.64
CA GLU A 90 -18.92 -0.73 -7.25
C GLU A 90 -17.95 -1.90 -7.09
N ALA A 91 -17.26 -1.95 -5.95
CA ALA A 91 -16.30 -3.01 -5.69
C ALA A 91 -16.32 -3.41 -4.21
N SER A 92 -15.89 -4.65 -3.97
CA SER A 92 -15.76 -5.23 -2.62
C SER A 92 -14.30 -5.42 -2.28
N TRP A 93 -13.91 -4.95 -1.10
CA TRP A 93 -12.64 -5.31 -0.49
C TRP A 93 -12.87 -6.35 0.59
N CYS A 94 -12.01 -7.35 0.63
CA CYS A 94 -12.01 -8.41 1.63
C CYS A 94 -10.69 -8.39 2.39
N LEU A 95 -10.77 -8.39 3.71
CA LEU A 95 -9.64 -8.56 4.61
C LEU A 95 -9.47 -10.05 4.91
N ASN A 96 -8.21 -10.50 4.86
CA ASN A 96 -7.79 -11.84 5.23
C ASN A 96 -6.63 -11.75 6.22
N ILE A 97 -6.79 -12.40 7.38
CA ILE A 97 -5.75 -12.56 8.40
C ILE A 97 -5.04 -13.89 8.14
N ARG A 98 -3.90 -13.85 7.46
CA ARG A 98 -3.18 -15.06 7.02
C ARG A 98 -2.42 -15.75 8.15
N LYS A 99 -1.83 -14.95 9.05
CA LYS A 99 -1.15 -15.41 10.26
C LYS A 99 -1.44 -14.40 11.35
N THR A 100 -1.83 -14.89 12.52
CA THR A 100 -1.93 -14.07 13.72
C THR A 100 -1.65 -14.96 14.94
N PRO A 101 -0.90 -14.47 15.94
CA PRO A 101 -0.79 -15.15 17.22
C PRO A 101 -2.13 -15.17 17.99
N PHE A 102 -3.05 -14.28 17.65
CA PHE A 102 -4.35 -14.14 18.31
C PHE A 102 -5.44 -13.74 17.31
N SER A 103 -6.41 -14.62 17.03
CA SER A 103 -7.48 -14.36 16.04
C SER A 103 -8.54 -13.42 16.59
N LEU A 104 -9.26 -12.72 15.69
CA LEU A 104 -10.39 -11.87 16.10
C LEU A 104 -11.53 -12.68 16.72
N ASP A 105 -11.73 -13.93 16.30
CA ASP A 105 -12.69 -14.84 16.92
C ASP A 105 -12.33 -15.13 18.37
N ARG A 106 -11.05 -15.43 18.62
CA ARG A 106 -10.53 -15.61 19.97
C ARG A 106 -10.68 -14.33 20.81
N VAL A 107 -10.51 -13.14 20.20
CA VAL A 107 -10.78 -11.86 20.89
C VAL A 107 -12.27 -11.72 21.22
N CYS A 108 -13.16 -12.03 20.28
CA CYS A 108 -14.61 -11.98 20.49
C CYS A 108 -15.07 -12.90 21.63
N GLU A 109 -14.49 -14.10 21.72
CA GLU A 109 -14.84 -15.12 22.72
C GLU A 109 -14.17 -14.88 24.07
N GLU A 110 -12.88 -14.55 24.08
CA GLU A 110 -12.07 -14.51 25.30
C GLU A 110 -11.91 -13.09 25.89
N ASP A 111 -12.08 -12.02 25.10
CA ASP A 111 -11.94 -10.62 25.55
C ASP A 111 -13.00 -9.71 24.91
N VAL A 112 -14.24 -9.91 25.38
CA VAL A 112 -15.44 -9.19 24.92
C VAL A 112 -15.27 -7.67 25.00
N ASP A 113 -14.54 -7.16 25.99
CA ASP A 113 -14.32 -5.73 26.15
C ASP A 113 -13.36 -5.16 25.10
N LEU A 114 -12.29 -5.89 24.75
CA LEU A 114 -11.43 -5.52 23.62
C LEU A 114 -12.21 -5.58 22.31
N PHE A 115 -13.03 -6.62 22.13
CA PHE A 115 -13.85 -6.76 20.92
C PHE A 115 -14.82 -5.58 20.75
N LYS A 116 -15.53 -5.18 21.81
CA LYS A 116 -16.40 -3.97 21.81
C LYS A 116 -15.64 -2.68 21.52
N GLN A 117 -14.37 -2.57 21.93
CA GLN A 117 -13.54 -1.42 21.57
C GLN A 117 -13.19 -1.44 20.08
N TYR A 118 -12.82 -2.60 19.55
CA TYR A 118 -12.61 -2.82 18.13
C TYR A 118 -13.85 -2.47 17.31
N GLU A 119 -15.04 -2.97 17.67
CA GLU A 119 -16.29 -2.67 16.96
C GLU A 119 -16.63 -1.17 16.96
N ARG A 120 -16.45 -0.49 18.10
CA ARG A 120 -16.64 0.97 18.18
C ARG A 120 -15.69 1.73 17.27
N LEU A 121 -14.44 1.30 17.18
CA LEU A 121 -13.44 1.90 16.31
C LEU A 121 -13.78 1.67 14.82
N VAL A 122 -14.16 0.44 14.47
CA VAL A 122 -14.61 0.07 13.12
C VAL A 122 -15.84 0.88 12.71
N HIS A 123 -16.82 1.05 13.61
CA HIS A 123 -17.98 1.89 13.35
C HIS A 123 -17.57 3.36 13.18
N GLY A 124 -16.73 3.88 14.07
CA GLY A 124 -16.26 5.26 14.04
C GLY A 124 -15.57 5.66 12.75
N ILE A 125 -14.75 4.77 12.16
CA ILE A 125 -14.04 5.11 10.91
C ILE A 125 -14.98 5.32 9.73
N THR A 126 -16.15 4.68 9.70
CA THR A 126 -17.11 4.86 8.59
C THR A 126 -17.64 6.29 8.49
N GLN A 127 -17.46 7.08 9.55
CA GLN A 127 -17.88 8.48 9.63
C GLN A 127 -16.78 9.46 9.24
N ILE A 128 -15.57 8.99 8.92
CA ILE A 128 -14.43 9.84 8.58
C ILE A 128 -14.41 10.09 7.08
N LEU A 129 -14.33 11.36 6.69
CA LEU A 129 -14.16 11.73 5.30
C LEU A 129 -12.74 11.39 4.82
N PRO A 130 -12.59 10.74 3.65
CA PRO A 130 -11.28 10.36 3.13
C PRO A 130 -10.46 11.56 2.63
N ILE A 131 -11.12 12.67 2.29
CA ILE A 131 -10.50 13.91 1.79
C ILE A 131 -11.02 15.08 2.63
N THR A 132 -10.15 15.64 3.48
CA THR A 132 -10.40 16.83 4.30
C THR A 132 -9.50 17.99 3.86
N GLU A 133 -9.74 19.22 4.34
CA GLU A 133 -8.87 20.37 4.03
C GLU A 133 -7.41 20.13 4.42
N ASP A 134 -7.16 19.49 5.56
CA ASP A 134 -5.78 19.18 5.99
C ASP A 134 -5.13 18.14 5.08
N ILE A 135 -5.89 17.14 4.61
CA ILE A 135 -5.39 16.14 3.66
C ILE A 135 -5.09 16.82 2.32
N LYS A 136 -5.96 17.70 1.83
CA LYS A 136 -5.73 18.47 0.60
C LYS A 136 -4.47 19.32 0.70
N HIS A 137 -4.32 20.05 1.81
CA HIS A 137 -3.14 20.85 2.10
C HIS A 137 -1.86 20.01 2.07
N VAL A 138 -1.86 18.87 2.75
CA VAL A 138 -0.69 17.98 2.81
C VAL A 138 -0.38 17.34 1.46
N LEU A 139 -1.38 16.90 0.70
CA LEU A 139 -1.17 16.34 -0.64
C LEU A 139 -0.56 17.38 -1.58
N GLN A 140 -1.04 18.61 -1.53
CA GLN A 140 -0.50 19.70 -2.34
C GLN A 140 0.94 20.04 -1.93
N LEU A 141 1.20 20.17 -0.63
CA LEU A 141 2.50 20.61 -0.12
C LEU A 141 3.59 19.52 -0.26
N TYR A 142 3.29 18.28 0.11
CA TYR A 142 4.29 17.22 0.22
C TYR A 142 4.34 16.29 -1.00
N ASN A 143 3.34 16.34 -1.89
CA ASN A 143 3.33 15.57 -3.14
C ASN A 143 3.18 16.43 -4.41
N GLY A 144 2.75 17.69 -4.31
CA GLY A 144 2.34 18.49 -5.46
C GLY A 144 1.00 18.03 -6.07
N PHE A 145 0.22 17.23 -5.34
CA PHE A 145 -1.02 16.64 -5.84
C PHE A 145 -2.22 17.51 -5.51
N SER A 146 -2.94 17.92 -6.55
CA SER A 146 -4.20 18.66 -6.43
C SER A 146 -5.40 17.73 -6.55
N THR A 147 -6.33 17.84 -5.61
CA THR A 147 -7.63 17.16 -5.68
C THR A 147 -8.52 17.82 -6.73
N SER A 148 -9.19 17.02 -7.56
CA SER A 148 -10.15 17.54 -8.54
C SER A 148 -11.51 17.77 -7.88
N LYS A 149 -12.30 18.70 -8.43
CA LYS A 149 -13.65 18.99 -7.94
C LYS A 149 -14.53 17.73 -7.92
N GLY A 150 -14.47 16.91 -8.97
CA GLY A 150 -15.23 15.66 -9.06
C GLY A 150 -14.82 14.64 -7.99
N MET A 151 -13.52 14.55 -7.69
CA MET A 151 -13.02 13.72 -6.58
C MET A 151 -13.55 14.19 -5.23
N GLU A 152 -13.56 15.50 -4.96
CA GLU A 152 -14.08 16.07 -3.70
C GLU A 152 -15.60 15.88 -3.57
N GLU A 153 -16.35 16.13 -4.64
CA GLU A 153 -17.80 15.92 -4.68
C GLU A 153 -18.16 14.46 -4.40
N ARG A 154 -17.42 13.50 -4.99
CA ARG A 154 -17.62 12.07 -4.74
C ARG A 154 -17.21 11.64 -3.34
N ALA A 155 -16.08 12.12 -2.82
CA ALA A 155 -15.65 11.86 -1.45
C ALA A 155 -16.70 12.28 -0.40
N ASN A 156 -17.42 13.39 -0.67
CA ASN A 156 -18.49 13.87 0.19
C ASN A 156 -19.80 13.10 0.00
N LYS A 157 -20.12 12.71 -1.24
CA LYS A 157 -21.36 11.98 -1.57
C LYS A 157 -21.32 10.52 -1.09
N TYR A 158 -20.14 9.89 -1.21
CA TYR A 158 -19.92 8.48 -0.90
C TYR A 158 -18.89 8.38 0.23
N PRO A 159 -19.33 8.47 1.50
CA PRO A 159 -18.45 8.16 2.62
C PRO A 159 -18.04 6.69 2.58
N LEU A 160 -17.21 6.27 3.53
CA LEU A 160 -16.77 4.88 3.60
C LEU A 160 -17.97 3.92 3.73
N PRO A 161 -17.96 2.79 2.99
CA PRO A 161 -19.07 1.86 3.02
C PRO A 161 -19.18 1.14 4.37
N PRO A 162 -20.35 0.54 4.68
CA PRO A 162 -20.50 -0.35 5.81
C PRO A 162 -19.48 -1.49 5.77
N ILE A 163 -18.99 -1.86 6.95
CA ILE A 163 -18.08 -3.00 7.13
C ILE A 163 -18.90 -4.17 7.65
N LEU A 164 -18.89 -5.26 6.89
CA LEU A 164 -19.55 -6.51 7.24
C LEU A 164 -18.50 -7.48 7.76
N GLN A 165 -18.83 -8.19 8.84
CA GLN A 165 -17.99 -9.21 9.44
C GLN A 165 -18.78 -10.51 9.43
N GLU A 166 -18.25 -11.53 8.78
CA GLU A 166 -18.91 -12.81 8.59
C GLU A 166 -17.93 -13.97 8.75
N GLN A 167 -18.46 -15.13 9.16
CA GLN A 167 -17.73 -16.38 9.14
C GLN A 167 -17.90 -17.05 7.78
N ALA A 168 -16.80 -17.26 7.06
CA ALA A 168 -16.78 -18.00 5.80
C ALA A 168 -15.92 -19.26 5.98
N GLY A 169 -16.56 -20.39 6.25
CA GLY A 169 -15.87 -21.63 6.62
C GLY A 169 -15.16 -21.48 7.96
N ASN A 170 -13.83 -21.64 7.97
CA ASN A 170 -12.98 -21.49 9.17
C ASN A 170 -12.28 -20.10 9.23
N ALA A 171 -12.71 -19.15 8.40
CA ALA A 171 -12.07 -17.85 8.29
C ALA A 171 -13.03 -16.71 8.66
N HIS A 172 -12.56 -15.84 9.55
CA HIS A 172 -13.20 -14.55 9.80
C HIS A 172 -12.95 -13.61 8.62
N VAL A 173 -14.02 -13.28 7.89
CA VAL A 173 -13.97 -12.46 6.69
C VAL A 173 -14.58 -11.09 7.00
N ILE A 174 -13.79 -10.04 6.76
CA ILE A 174 -14.26 -8.66 6.88
C ILE A 174 -14.34 -8.06 5.49
N THR A 175 -15.51 -7.58 5.10
CA THR A 175 -15.76 -7.02 3.77
C THR A 175 -16.29 -5.59 3.85
N ALA A 176 -15.97 -4.82 2.82
CA ALA A 176 -16.51 -3.48 2.62
C ALA A 176 -16.87 -3.33 1.14
N THR A 177 -18.14 -3.03 0.85
CA THR A 177 -18.67 -2.98 -0.52
C THR A 177 -19.38 -1.65 -0.77
N GLY A 178 -19.06 -1.02 -1.89
CA GLY A 178 -19.70 0.23 -2.31
C GLY A 178 -19.00 0.81 -3.54
N PRO A 179 -19.19 2.11 -3.84
CA PRO A 179 -18.44 2.80 -4.88
C PRO A 179 -16.93 2.56 -4.72
N VAL A 180 -16.26 2.26 -5.83
CA VAL A 180 -14.88 1.77 -5.84
C VAL A 180 -13.92 2.68 -5.07
N GLU A 181 -14.08 3.99 -5.15
CA GLU A 181 -13.26 4.96 -4.44
C GLU A 181 -13.50 4.95 -2.92
N ALA A 182 -14.74 4.76 -2.49
CA ALA A 182 -15.09 4.73 -1.08
C ALA A 182 -14.60 3.43 -0.44
N ALA A 183 -14.85 2.29 -1.10
CA ALA A 183 -14.41 0.99 -0.62
C ALA A 183 -12.89 0.83 -0.63
N SER A 184 -12.19 1.43 -1.61
CA SER A 184 -10.71 1.45 -1.65
C SER A 184 -10.08 2.10 -0.41
N ASN A 185 -10.66 3.18 0.12
CA ASN A 185 -10.10 3.92 1.25
C ASN A 185 -10.09 3.14 2.58
N ILE A 186 -10.73 1.97 2.64
CA ILE A 186 -10.82 1.18 3.87
C ILE A 186 -9.58 0.31 4.12
N GLU A 187 -8.83 -0.06 3.06
CA GLU A 187 -7.79 -1.10 3.07
C GLU A 187 -6.77 -0.91 4.21
N THR A 188 -6.10 0.23 4.19
CA THR A 188 -4.96 0.56 5.06
C THR A 188 -5.43 0.84 6.49
N THR A 189 -6.59 1.47 6.66
CA THR A 189 -7.16 1.74 7.99
C THR A 189 -7.61 0.46 8.68
N MET A 190 -8.27 -0.46 7.98
CA MET A 190 -8.74 -1.71 8.58
C MET A 190 -7.60 -2.67 8.91
N THR A 191 -6.61 -2.78 8.03
CA THR A 191 -5.40 -3.56 8.32
C THR A 191 -4.67 -3.02 9.56
N GLN A 192 -4.58 -1.69 9.71
CA GLN A 192 -4.03 -1.05 10.89
C GLN A 192 -4.84 -1.32 12.18
N ILE A 193 -6.18 -1.28 12.11
CA ILE A 193 -7.06 -1.56 13.26
C ILE A 193 -6.86 -3.01 13.73
N VAL A 194 -6.92 -3.98 12.82
CA VAL A 194 -6.75 -5.40 13.16
C VAL A 194 -5.35 -5.64 13.75
N GLN A 195 -4.32 -5.01 13.18
CA GLN A 195 -2.96 -5.07 13.70
C GLN A 195 -2.89 -4.60 15.17
N GLN A 196 -3.44 -3.43 15.50
CA GLN A 196 -3.44 -2.93 16.87
C GLN A 196 -4.26 -3.83 17.82
N THR A 197 -5.42 -4.32 17.38
CA THR A 197 -6.27 -5.20 18.19
C THR A 197 -5.55 -6.51 18.52
N THR A 198 -4.89 -7.13 17.55
CA THR A 198 -4.16 -8.40 17.75
C THR A 198 -2.94 -8.24 18.65
N VAL A 199 -2.22 -7.11 18.59
CA VAL A 199 -1.14 -6.79 19.54
C VAL A 199 -1.68 -6.62 20.96
N ARG A 200 -2.80 -5.90 21.12
CA ARG A 200 -3.43 -5.70 22.43
C ARG A 200 -3.96 -7.00 23.03
N ALA A 201 -4.51 -7.87 22.21
CA ALA A 201 -5.00 -9.18 22.64
C ALA A 201 -3.88 -10.04 23.25
N GLN A 202 -2.71 -10.11 22.59
CA GLN A 202 -1.54 -10.83 23.12
C GLN A 202 -1.10 -10.32 24.51
N VAL A 203 -1.11 -9.01 24.69
CA VAL A 203 -0.70 -8.36 25.95
C VAL A 203 -1.68 -8.67 27.08
N ARG A 204 -2.98 -8.64 26.77
CA ARG A 204 -4.01 -8.97 27.77
C ARG A 204 -4.01 -10.45 28.10
N ASP A 205 -3.71 -11.30 27.13
CA ASP A 205 -3.52 -12.73 27.36
C ASP A 205 -2.34 -13.01 28.29
N LEU A 206 -1.19 -12.37 28.02
CA LEU A 206 -0.02 -12.42 28.89
C LEU A 206 -0.37 -11.97 30.31
N PHE A 207 -1.07 -10.85 30.46
CA PHE A 207 -1.48 -10.34 31.77
C PHE A 207 -2.37 -11.33 32.52
N ARG A 208 -3.36 -11.93 31.85
CA ARG A 208 -4.23 -12.95 32.46
C ARG A 208 -3.46 -14.19 32.90
N GLY A 209 -2.46 -14.61 32.13
CA GLY A 209 -1.66 -15.79 32.43
C GLY A 209 -0.58 -15.58 33.50
N THR A 210 0.01 -14.37 33.56
CA THR A 210 1.25 -14.12 34.34
C THR A 210 1.17 -12.96 35.32
N GLY A 211 0.14 -12.10 35.23
CA GLY A 211 0.05 -10.82 35.97
C GLY A 211 0.97 -9.71 35.45
N VAL A 212 1.76 -9.97 34.39
CA VAL A 212 2.69 -9.00 33.80
C VAL A 212 1.94 -8.01 32.92
N GLN A 213 2.11 -6.72 33.20
CA GLN A 213 1.51 -5.64 32.43
C GLN A 213 2.53 -5.01 31.48
N LEU A 214 2.29 -5.21 30.18
CA LEU A 214 2.97 -4.48 29.11
C LEU A 214 2.05 -3.37 28.60
N ASP A 215 1.92 -2.27 29.35
CA ASP A 215 1.08 -1.13 28.94
C ASP A 215 1.54 -0.47 27.63
N ARG A 216 0.77 0.52 27.15
CA ARG A 216 1.07 1.21 25.89
C ARG A 216 2.44 1.90 25.90
N THR A 217 2.88 2.45 27.03
CA THR A 217 4.19 3.10 27.16
C THR A 217 5.31 2.09 27.00
N GLU A 218 5.21 0.93 27.66
CA GLU A 218 6.22 -0.14 27.59
C GLU A 218 6.35 -0.70 26.17
N ARG A 219 5.23 -0.93 25.49
CA ARG A 219 5.23 -1.43 24.10
C ARG A 219 5.80 -0.40 23.13
N LEU A 220 5.42 0.86 23.28
CA LEU A 220 5.94 1.94 22.45
C LEU A 220 7.45 2.10 22.62
N ALA A 221 7.95 2.07 23.86
CA ALA A 221 9.38 2.11 24.15
C ALA A 221 10.14 0.95 23.48
N ASN A 222 9.59 -0.27 23.55
CA ASN A 222 10.19 -1.45 22.95
C ASN A 222 10.24 -1.34 21.41
N ALA A 223 9.13 -0.96 20.77
CA ALA A 223 9.09 -0.78 19.31
C ALA A 223 10.05 0.32 18.82
N LEU A 224 10.25 1.39 19.62
CA LEU A 224 11.27 2.41 19.35
C LEU A 224 12.69 1.88 19.51
N GLY A 225 12.96 1.02 20.50
CA GLY A 225 14.26 0.35 20.66
C GLY A 225 14.58 -0.62 19.52
N HIS A 226 13.57 -1.32 18.99
CA HIS A 226 13.69 -2.12 17.77
C HIS A 226 14.02 -1.24 16.57
N LEU A 227 13.24 -0.16 16.35
CA LEU A 227 13.47 0.82 15.28
C LEU A 227 14.88 1.40 15.32
N ALA A 228 15.38 1.76 16.50
CA ALA A 228 16.75 2.29 16.66
C ALA A 228 17.81 1.27 16.19
N GLY A 229 17.61 -0.03 16.48
CA GLY A 229 18.45 -1.11 15.96
C GLY A 229 18.45 -1.17 14.44
N VAL A 230 17.27 -1.07 13.83
CA VAL A 230 17.10 -1.04 12.37
C VAL A 230 17.78 0.19 11.76
N LEU A 231 17.54 1.38 12.30
CA LEU A 231 18.16 2.64 11.84
C LEU A 231 19.69 2.58 11.92
N GLN A 232 20.24 2.00 12.99
CA GLN A 232 21.67 1.79 13.10
C GLN A 232 22.20 0.88 11.99
N GLN A 233 21.54 -0.24 11.71
CA GLN A 233 21.99 -1.15 10.64
C GLN A 233 21.95 -0.45 9.28
N LEU A 234 20.88 0.30 9.01
CA LEU A 234 20.71 1.02 7.75
C LEU A 234 21.65 2.23 7.63
N SER A 235 22.23 2.75 8.71
CA SER A 235 23.29 3.77 8.64
C SER A 235 24.53 3.30 7.87
N ALA A 236 24.72 1.99 7.67
CA ALA A 236 25.75 1.46 6.78
C ALA A 236 25.56 1.86 5.30
N LEU A 237 24.38 2.39 4.94
CA LEU A 237 24.10 2.94 3.61
C LEU A 237 24.49 4.42 3.47
N GLU A 238 25.09 5.05 4.49
CA GLU A 238 25.68 6.38 4.34
C GLU A 238 26.69 6.41 3.18
N GLY A 239 26.45 7.30 2.21
CA GLY A 239 27.27 7.41 0.99
C GLY A 239 26.80 6.52 -0.17
N SER A 240 25.73 5.73 0.02
CA SER A 240 25.05 5.02 -1.06
C SER A 240 24.30 6.01 -1.97
N GLN A 241 24.03 5.58 -3.21
CA GLN A 241 23.14 6.32 -4.13
C GLN A 241 21.67 5.86 -4.03
N VAL A 242 21.40 4.80 -3.27
CA VAL A 242 20.06 4.23 -3.12
C VAL A 242 19.23 5.10 -2.19
N LYS A 243 18.04 5.50 -2.65
CA LYS A 243 17.09 6.30 -1.87
C LYS A 243 16.15 5.41 -1.06
N LEU A 244 15.82 5.83 0.16
CA LEU A 244 14.99 5.03 1.07
C LEU A 244 13.64 5.72 1.33
N ALA A 245 12.55 4.97 1.24
CA ALA A 245 11.20 5.44 1.51
C ALA A 245 10.46 4.56 2.53
N LEU A 246 9.67 5.19 3.40
CA LEU A 246 8.90 4.50 4.43
C LEU A 246 7.47 4.18 3.93
N PHE A 247 7.14 2.90 3.78
CA PHE A 247 5.85 2.39 3.31
C PHE A 247 5.06 1.72 4.46
N ALA A 248 4.89 2.44 5.56
CA ALA A 248 4.43 1.90 6.85
C ALA A 248 2.93 2.11 7.18
N GLY A 249 2.12 2.61 6.26
CA GLY A 249 0.74 3.04 6.56
C GLY A 249 -0.28 1.95 6.95
N ARG A 250 0.02 0.65 6.82
CA ARG A 250 -1.01 -0.42 6.93
C ARG A 250 -0.82 -1.45 8.03
N ARG A 251 0.36 -1.54 8.65
CA ARG A 251 0.68 -2.63 9.61
C ARG A 251 1.57 -2.15 10.75
N SER A 252 1.38 -0.92 11.17
CA SER A 252 2.06 -0.38 12.34
C SER A 252 1.54 -1.04 13.62
N SER A 253 2.42 -1.35 14.57
CA SER A 253 2.06 -1.88 15.89
C SER A 253 1.14 -0.94 16.69
N ASP A 254 1.30 0.37 16.50
CA ASP A 254 0.45 1.41 17.07
C ASP A 254 0.38 2.64 16.13
N ARG A 255 -0.73 3.38 16.10
CA ARG A 255 -0.84 4.63 15.32
C ARG A 255 0.08 5.74 15.81
N LEU A 256 0.29 5.86 17.12
CA LEU A 256 1.25 6.81 17.68
C LEU A 256 2.68 6.39 17.33
N TYR A 257 2.96 5.08 17.38
CA TYR A 257 4.23 4.55 16.89
C TYR A 257 4.46 4.91 15.41
N LEU A 258 3.43 4.82 14.55
CA LEU A 258 3.53 5.23 13.14
C LEU A 258 3.99 6.69 13.00
N LEU A 259 3.49 7.61 13.84
CA LEU A 259 3.93 9.01 13.82
C LEU A 259 5.41 9.15 14.20
N LEU A 260 5.81 8.52 15.30
CA LEU A 260 7.20 8.59 15.78
C LEU A 260 8.17 7.90 14.83
N GLN A 261 7.77 6.78 14.22
CA GLN A 261 8.54 6.08 13.20
C GLN A 261 8.81 6.98 12.00
N ASN A 262 7.80 7.71 11.51
CA ASN A 262 7.98 8.67 10.42
C ASN A 262 8.91 9.81 10.81
N LEU A 263 8.75 10.37 12.01
CA LEU A 263 9.62 11.43 12.52
C LEU A 263 11.07 10.97 12.62
N LEU A 264 11.33 9.81 13.23
CA LEU A 264 12.67 9.29 13.46
C LEU A 264 13.35 8.84 12.16
N CYS A 265 12.61 8.20 11.25
CA CYS A 265 13.15 7.89 9.92
C CYS A 265 13.53 9.17 9.16
N ALA A 266 12.74 10.25 9.25
CA ALA A 266 13.09 11.51 8.61
C ALA A 266 14.39 12.12 9.14
N HIS A 267 14.70 11.92 10.42
CA HIS A 267 15.91 12.46 11.06
C HIS A 267 17.15 11.57 10.90
N HIS A 268 16.98 10.24 10.89
CA HIS A 268 18.08 9.30 11.05
C HIS A 268 18.28 8.32 9.90
N LEU A 269 17.30 8.16 9.01
CA LEU A 269 17.45 7.23 7.89
C LEU A 269 18.25 7.89 6.76
N PRO A 270 19.38 7.30 6.31
CA PRO A 270 20.21 7.90 5.28
C PRO A 270 19.46 7.93 3.94
N HIS A 271 19.66 9.00 3.17
CA HIS A 271 19.04 9.19 1.86
C HIS A 271 17.50 9.04 1.88
N TYR A 272 16.88 9.37 3.02
CA TYR A 272 15.43 9.34 3.17
C TYR A 272 14.76 10.31 2.20
N MET A 273 13.87 9.78 1.35
CA MET A 273 13.13 10.60 0.39
C MET A 273 11.72 10.95 0.87
N GLY A 274 11.17 10.19 1.82
CA GLY A 274 9.81 10.39 2.28
C GLY A 274 9.05 9.13 2.65
N THR A 275 7.74 9.30 2.83
CA THR A 275 6.82 8.29 3.34
C THR A 275 5.58 8.16 2.47
N SER A 276 4.95 6.99 2.47
CA SER A 276 3.63 6.83 1.86
C SER A 276 2.50 7.35 2.75
N SER A 277 2.71 7.47 4.06
CA SER A 277 1.61 7.68 5.02
C SER A 277 1.07 9.11 5.00
N VAL A 278 -0.09 9.31 4.38
CA VAL A 278 -0.82 10.59 4.43
C VAL A 278 -1.24 10.89 5.88
N PHE A 279 -1.62 9.85 6.63
CA PHE A 279 -1.94 9.96 8.04
C PHE A 279 -0.82 10.58 8.87
N ALA A 280 0.40 10.03 8.75
CA ALA A 280 1.53 10.50 9.55
C ALA A 280 1.91 11.93 9.18
N VAL A 281 2.00 12.24 7.89
CA VAL A 281 2.33 13.59 7.43
C VAL A 281 1.26 14.60 7.86
N THR A 282 -0.02 14.24 7.83
CA THR A 282 -1.12 15.13 8.25
C THR A 282 -1.04 15.49 9.73
N LEU A 283 -0.82 14.51 10.60
CA LEU A 283 -0.74 14.78 12.04
C LEU A 283 0.57 15.49 12.42
N ILE A 284 1.69 15.14 11.79
CA ILE A 284 2.96 15.87 12.01
C ILE A 284 2.84 17.32 11.52
N ASP A 285 2.23 17.55 10.35
CA ASP A 285 2.02 18.89 9.81
C ASP A 285 1.11 19.75 10.71
N ARG A 286 0.03 19.16 11.26
CA ARG A 286 -0.82 19.82 12.26
C ARG A 286 -0.02 20.21 13.51
N ALA A 287 0.76 19.28 14.07
CA ALA A 287 1.59 19.54 15.24
C ALA A 287 2.64 20.64 15.00
N LEU A 288 3.25 20.68 13.81
CA LEU A 288 4.17 21.75 13.41
C LEU A 288 3.48 23.12 13.34
N ARG A 289 2.25 23.16 12.79
CA ARG A 289 1.44 24.38 12.76
C ARG A 289 1.04 24.85 14.15
N ASP A 290 0.64 23.93 15.05
CA ASP A 290 0.33 24.24 16.45
C ASP A 290 1.54 24.87 17.17
N LEU A 291 2.76 24.47 16.80
CA LEU A 291 4.01 25.03 17.31
C LEU A 291 4.46 26.32 16.60
N GLY A 292 3.66 26.85 15.69
CA GLY A 292 3.95 28.10 14.96
C GLY A 292 4.90 27.92 13.76
N ILE A 293 5.25 26.70 13.37
CA ILE A 293 6.10 26.42 12.21
C ILE A 293 5.21 26.33 10.96
N THR A 294 4.95 27.47 10.35
CA THR A 294 4.01 27.59 9.22
C THR A 294 4.70 27.56 7.85
N ASP A 295 5.99 27.90 7.77
CA ASP A 295 6.76 27.86 6.52
C ASP A 295 6.89 26.43 6.01
N ALA A 296 6.48 26.22 4.76
CA ALA A 296 6.60 24.96 4.02
C ALA A 296 8.03 24.40 4.00
N GLN A 297 9.04 25.26 3.77
CA GLN A 297 10.43 24.82 3.62
C GLN A 297 10.99 24.27 4.94
N HIS A 298 10.57 24.82 6.07
CA HIS A 298 10.97 24.38 7.40
C HIS A 298 10.24 23.11 7.86
N ARG A 299 9.13 22.72 7.22
CA ARG A 299 8.36 21.53 7.61
C ARG A 299 8.83 20.25 6.92
N LEU A 300 9.29 20.33 5.67
CA LEU A 300 9.75 19.17 4.89
C LEU A 300 10.81 18.29 5.60
N PRO A 301 11.79 18.84 6.34
CA PRO A 301 12.77 18.01 7.05
C PRO A 301 12.18 17.05 8.10
N TYR A 302 10.98 17.32 8.62
CA TYR A 302 10.36 16.51 9.68
C TYR A 302 9.61 15.26 9.17
N THR A 303 9.28 15.22 7.88
CA THR A 303 8.45 14.16 7.30
C THR A 303 9.00 13.60 6.00
N GLY A 304 9.82 14.38 5.27
CA GLY A 304 10.17 14.11 3.87
C GLY A 304 9.01 14.43 2.92
N ARG A 305 9.06 13.89 1.70
CA ARG A 305 7.94 14.01 0.74
C ARG A 305 6.91 12.90 0.95
N LEU A 306 5.73 13.08 0.39
CA LEU A 306 4.83 11.96 0.19
C LEU A 306 5.25 11.18 -1.06
N VAL A 307 5.46 9.87 -0.90
CA VAL A 307 5.99 8.98 -1.94
C VAL A 307 5.06 7.80 -2.11
N GLY A 308 4.62 7.54 -3.34
CA GLY A 308 3.77 6.40 -3.64
C GLY A 308 3.53 6.22 -5.12
N THR A 309 3.14 5.00 -5.47
CA THR A 309 2.81 4.53 -6.82
C THR A 309 1.29 4.42 -6.96
N HIS A 310 0.77 3.60 -7.89
CA HIS A 310 -0.55 2.96 -7.71
C HIS A 310 -0.40 1.58 -7.04
N ALA A 311 -1.52 0.92 -6.74
CA ALA A 311 -1.53 -0.43 -6.16
C ALA A 311 -2.16 -1.46 -7.11
N HIS A 312 -1.99 -2.74 -6.77
CA HIS A 312 -2.54 -3.86 -7.55
C HIS A 312 -4.05 -3.82 -7.73
N GLU A 313 -4.79 -3.29 -6.75
CA GLU A 313 -6.26 -3.26 -6.80
C GLU A 313 -6.78 -2.60 -8.08
N LEU A 314 -6.09 -1.57 -8.58
CA LEU A 314 -6.45 -0.93 -9.85
C LEU A 314 -6.37 -1.92 -11.02
N VAL A 315 -5.26 -2.66 -11.13
CA VAL A 315 -5.07 -3.67 -12.19
C VAL A 315 -6.07 -4.81 -12.02
N MET A 316 -6.28 -5.29 -10.79
CA MET A 316 -7.21 -6.37 -10.47
C MET A 316 -8.65 -6.02 -10.86
N ILE A 317 -9.11 -4.82 -10.52
CA ILE A 317 -10.45 -4.31 -10.85
C ILE A 317 -10.61 -4.15 -12.35
N THR A 318 -9.61 -3.55 -13.02
CA THR A 318 -9.63 -3.32 -14.47
C THR A 318 -9.67 -4.63 -15.24
N ALA A 319 -8.83 -5.60 -14.87
CA ALA A 319 -8.80 -6.92 -15.49
C ALA A 319 -10.12 -7.69 -15.29
N LYS A 320 -10.77 -7.57 -14.13
CA LYS A 320 -12.09 -8.18 -13.91
C LYS A 320 -13.13 -7.57 -14.85
N LEU A 321 -13.22 -6.25 -14.89
CA LEU A 321 -14.27 -5.51 -15.62
C LEU A 321 -14.08 -5.54 -17.14
N LEU A 322 -12.84 -5.70 -17.59
CA LEU A 322 -12.44 -5.57 -18.99
C LEU A 322 -11.70 -6.83 -19.49
N ALA A 323 -12.01 -8.00 -18.91
CA ALA A 323 -11.39 -9.28 -19.24
C ALA A 323 -11.48 -9.63 -20.75
N ARG A 324 -12.55 -9.22 -21.42
CA ARG A 324 -12.76 -9.42 -22.87
C ARG A 324 -11.62 -8.88 -23.74
N TYR A 325 -10.92 -7.82 -23.33
CA TYR A 325 -9.80 -7.30 -24.12
C TYR A 325 -8.54 -8.15 -23.93
N ASP A 326 -8.40 -8.78 -22.78
CA ASP A 326 -7.33 -9.76 -22.57
C ASP A 326 -7.53 -10.99 -23.46
N ASP A 327 -8.79 -11.40 -23.66
CA ASP A 327 -9.15 -12.48 -24.58
C ASP A 327 -8.95 -12.06 -26.05
N ALA A 328 -9.36 -10.84 -26.41
CA ALA A 328 -9.18 -10.30 -27.75
C ALA A 328 -7.69 -10.16 -28.15
N ALA A 329 -6.84 -9.81 -27.17
CA ALA A 329 -5.39 -9.75 -27.33
C ALA A 329 -4.75 -11.14 -27.39
N GLY A 330 -5.27 -12.11 -26.63
CA GLY A 330 -4.74 -13.47 -26.50
C GLY A 330 -5.23 -14.45 -27.57
N SER A 331 -4.89 -15.73 -27.46
CA SER A 331 -5.41 -16.78 -28.36
C SER A 331 -6.67 -17.43 -27.77
N ALA A 332 -7.26 -18.38 -28.49
CA ALA A 332 -8.33 -19.22 -27.92
C ALA A 332 -7.87 -20.03 -26.69
N GLU A 333 -6.55 -20.22 -26.54
CA GLU A 333 -5.96 -21.07 -25.49
C GLU A 333 -5.44 -20.27 -24.30
N ALA A 334 -5.07 -18.99 -24.48
CA ALA A 334 -4.51 -18.17 -23.41
C ALA A 334 -4.77 -16.66 -23.61
N PRO A 335 -5.34 -15.97 -22.61
CA PRO A 335 -5.48 -14.52 -22.62
C PRO A 335 -4.13 -13.80 -22.43
N VAL A 336 -4.04 -12.56 -22.89
CA VAL A 336 -2.86 -11.69 -22.76
C VAL A 336 -3.23 -10.49 -21.88
N PRO A 337 -2.44 -10.12 -20.85
CA PRO A 337 -2.85 -9.13 -19.84
C PRO A 337 -2.75 -7.66 -20.32
N VAL A 338 -3.43 -7.29 -21.42
CA VAL A 338 -3.48 -5.89 -21.91
C VAL A 338 -4.25 -4.97 -20.97
N SER A 339 -5.20 -5.50 -20.19
CA SER A 339 -5.92 -4.77 -19.14
C SER A 339 -4.96 -4.24 -18.05
N ALA A 340 -3.84 -4.93 -17.82
CA ALA A 340 -2.79 -4.43 -16.94
C ALA A 340 -2.11 -3.19 -17.52
N LEU A 341 -1.82 -3.14 -18.82
CA LEU A 341 -1.30 -1.94 -19.46
C LEU A 341 -2.31 -0.80 -19.43
N LEU A 342 -3.57 -1.09 -19.74
CA LEU A 342 -4.66 -0.11 -19.70
C LEU A 342 -4.78 0.57 -18.33
N ALA A 343 -4.76 -0.22 -17.25
CA ALA A 343 -4.81 0.29 -15.89
C ALA A 343 -3.71 1.33 -15.60
N HIS A 344 -2.49 1.08 -16.09
CA HIS A 344 -1.38 2.02 -15.96
C HIS A 344 -1.62 3.28 -16.80
N LEU A 345 -2.03 3.14 -18.07
CA LEU A 345 -2.30 4.31 -18.93
C LEU A 345 -3.39 5.22 -18.36
N LEU A 346 -4.50 4.64 -17.88
CA LEU A 346 -5.57 5.40 -17.22
C LEU A 346 -5.05 6.12 -15.97
N TYR A 347 -4.20 5.46 -15.17
CA TYR A 347 -3.59 6.10 -14.02
C TYR A 347 -2.71 7.30 -14.38
N LEU A 348 -1.87 7.18 -15.42
CA LEU A 348 -1.00 8.28 -15.89
C LEU A 348 -1.81 9.46 -16.41
N ARG A 349 -2.86 9.18 -17.19
CA ARG A 349 -3.81 10.19 -17.65
C ARG A 349 -4.39 11.00 -16.49
N ALA A 350 -4.80 10.34 -15.41
CA ALA A 350 -5.39 11.01 -14.25
C ALA A 350 -4.37 11.73 -13.33
N ASN A 351 -3.11 11.26 -13.24
CA ASN A 351 -2.22 11.60 -12.11
C ASN A 351 -0.89 12.30 -12.46
N GLY A 352 -0.80 13.04 -13.56
CA GLY A 352 0.42 13.83 -13.83
C GLY A 352 1.46 13.10 -14.69
N GLY A 353 0.98 12.41 -15.73
CA GLY A 353 1.80 12.08 -16.89
C GLY A 353 3.01 11.17 -16.68
N LEU A 354 4.00 11.34 -17.56
CA LEU A 354 5.18 10.47 -17.64
C LEU A 354 6.16 10.68 -16.49
N ALA A 355 6.17 11.88 -15.87
CA ALA A 355 6.95 12.12 -14.67
C ALA A 355 6.57 11.16 -13.52
N SER A 356 5.33 10.66 -13.53
CA SER A 356 4.77 9.71 -12.58
C SER A 356 4.70 8.27 -13.12
N ALA A 357 5.35 7.98 -14.26
CA ALA A 357 5.28 6.67 -14.91
C ALA A 357 6.08 5.60 -14.18
N ILE A 358 5.36 4.83 -13.37
CA ILE A 358 5.87 3.70 -12.59
C ILE A 358 5.12 2.43 -13.03
N ALA A 359 5.85 1.40 -13.43
CA ALA A 359 5.30 0.08 -13.70
C ALA A 359 5.19 -0.75 -12.41
N LEU A 360 4.01 -1.30 -12.15
CA LEU A 360 3.75 -2.34 -11.16
C LEU A 360 3.34 -3.63 -11.89
N ALA A 361 4.36 -4.39 -12.29
CA ALA A 361 4.25 -5.41 -13.33
C ALA A 361 3.77 -6.78 -12.82
N ASP A 362 3.82 -7.05 -11.52
CA ASP A 362 3.65 -8.40 -10.98
C ASP A 362 2.20 -8.81 -10.68
N THR A 363 1.18 -8.08 -11.16
CA THR A 363 -0.23 -8.47 -10.87
C THR A 363 -0.53 -9.87 -11.42
N PHE A 364 -0.09 -10.15 -12.65
CA PHE A 364 -0.20 -11.46 -13.32
C PHE A 364 1.16 -12.02 -13.73
N GLY A 365 2.25 -11.52 -13.11
CA GLY A 365 3.62 -11.88 -13.44
C GLY A 365 4.34 -10.81 -14.26
N THR A 366 5.52 -10.42 -13.80
CA THR A 366 6.37 -9.38 -14.40
C THR A 366 6.83 -9.78 -15.80
N ALA A 367 7.18 -11.05 -16.03
CA ALA A 367 7.59 -11.50 -17.36
C ALA A 367 6.48 -11.32 -18.41
N ALA A 368 5.24 -11.72 -18.09
CA ALA A 368 4.11 -11.54 -18.98
C ALA A 368 3.80 -10.05 -19.25
N PHE A 369 3.85 -9.22 -18.20
CA PHE A 369 3.69 -7.77 -18.32
C PHE A 369 4.74 -7.12 -19.23
N VAL A 370 6.01 -7.51 -19.07
CA VAL A 370 7.11 -7.00 -19.88
C VAL A 370 6.94 -7.40 -21.35
N GLU A 371 6.59 -8.66 -21.63
CA GLU A 371 6.38 -9.13 -23.02
C GLU A 371 5.24 -8.37 -23.70
N VAL A 372 4.09 -8.19 -23.04
CA VAL A 372 2.98 -7.42 -23.63
C VAL A 372 3.33 -5.94 -23.78
N ALA A 373 4.06 -5.34 -22.83
CA ALA A 373 4.45 -3.94 -22.87
C ALA A 373 5.44 -3.64 -24.01
N LEU A 374 6.31 -4.59 -24.33
CA LEU A 374 7.32 -4.46 -25.40
C LEU A 374 6.73 -4.47 -26.80
N VAL A 375 5.53 -5.03 -26.99
CA VAL A 375 4.91 -5.20 -28.31
C VAL A 375 3.61 -4.41 -28.51
N SER A 376 3.09 -3.80 -27.44
CA SER A 376 1.87 -2.99 -27.51
C SER A 376 2.22 -1.53 -27.77
N GLU A 377 1.76 -1.00 -28.90
CA GLU A 377 1.83 0.43 -29.19
C GLU A 377 0.99 1.23 -28.21
N VAL A 378 1.47 2.42 -27.85
CA VAL A 378 0.70 3.38 -27.05
C VAL A 378 -0.50 3.87 -27.87
N PRO A 379 -1.74 3.80 -27.35
CA PRO A 379 -2.93 4.26 -28.08
C PRO A 379 -2.81 5.73 -28.51
N ALA A 380 -3.20 6.06 -29.74
CA ALA A 380 -3.17 7.43 -30.25
C ALA A 380 -3.99 8.39 -29.37
N GLU A 381 -5.17 7.97 -28.92
CA GLU A 381 -6.02 8.76 -28.02
C GLU A 381 -5.35 9.04 -26.66
N PHE A 382 -4.48 8.14 -26.18
CA PHE A 382 -3.70 8.41 -24.98
C PHE A 382 -2.65 9.51 -25.22
N LEU A 383 -1.99 9.50 -26.39
CA LEU A 383 -1.05 10.55 -26.76
C LEU A 383 -1.74 11.91 -26.87
N GLU A 384 -2.95 11.95 -27.42
CA GLU A 384 -3.79 13.15 -27.49
C GLU A 384 -4.16 13.65 -26.09
N ASP A 385 -4.66 12.77 -25.22
CA ASP A 385 -5.01 13.10 -23.84
C ASP A 385 -3.81 13.64 -23.05
N MET A 386 -2.63 13.06 -23.26
CA MET A 386 -1.38 13.49 -22.64
C MET A 386 -0.93 14.87 -23.11
N ALA A 387 -1.04 15.15 -24.41
CA ALA A 387 -0.68 16.45 -24.98
C ALA A 387 -1.64 17.56 -24.54
N GLU A 388 -2.93 17.24 -24.40
CA GLU A 388 -3.96 18.17 -23.93
C GLU A 388 -3.84 18.45 -22.43
N THR A 389 -3.68 17.39 -21.62
CA THR A 389 -3.75 17.50 -20.15
C THR A 389 -2.41 17.93 -19.54
N TYR A 390 -1.29 17.54 -20.16
CA TYR A 390 0.07 17.79 -19.65
C TYR A 390 1.01 18.34 -20.74
N PRO A 391 0.68 19.48 -21.38
CA PRO A 391 1.46 20.04 -22.50
C PRO A 391 2.90 20.40 -22.13
N GLN A 392 3.18 20.63 -20.85
CA GLN A 392 4.52 20.92 -20.32
C GLN A 392 5.43 19.70 -20.19
N GLU A 393 4.88 18.48 -20.22
CA GLU A 393 5.67 17.25 -20.10
C GLU A 393 6.24 16.78 -21.44
N PRO A 394 7.36 16.04 -21.45
CA PRO A 394 7.84 15.37 -22.64
C PRO A 394 6.76 14.44 -23.20
N GLN A 395 6.36 14.67 -24.45
CA GLN A 395 5.34 13.85 -25.09
C GLN A 395 5.95 12.53 -25.63
N PRO A 396 5.29 11.38 -25.43
CA PRO A 396 5.72 10.15 -26.08
C PRO A 396 5.65 10.29 -27.60
N GLN A 397 6.59 9.66 -28.31
CA GLN A 397 6.59 9.67 -29.78
C GLN A 397 5.49 8.74 -30.33
N PRO A 398 4.80 9.12 -31.41
CA PRO A 398 3.89 8.20 -32.10
C PRO A 398 4.60 6.89 -32.48
N GLY A 399 3.93 5.76 -32.24
CA GLY A 399 4.49 4.42 -32.47
C GLY A 399 5.49 3.96 -31.39
N CYS A 400 5.62 4.67 -30.27
CA CYS A 400 6.33 4.12 -29.11
C CYS A 400 5.54 2.96 -28.48
N MET A 401 6.26 2.08 -27.81
CA MET A 401 5.66 0.96 -27.08
C MET A 401 5.29 1.41 -25.67
N VAL A 402 4.30 0.77 -25.06
CA VAL A 402 3.92 1.07 -23.67
C VAL A 402 5.12 0.89 -22.71
N PHE A 403 6.01 -0.06 -22.98
CA PHE A 403 7.26 -0.23 -22.24
C PHE A 403 8.10 1.06 -22.15
N ASP A 404 8.11 1.85 -23.23
CA ASP A 404 8.94 3.06 -23.35
C ASP A 404 8.48 4.19 -22.41
N LEU A 405 7.25 4.08 -21.87
CA LEU A 405 6.66 5.09 -20.98
C LEU A 405 7.22 5.03 -19.56
N PHE A 406 7.61 3.85 -19.08
CA PHE A 406 7.91 3.63 -17.65
C PHE A 406 9.36 3.95 -17.31
N GLY A 407 9.57 5.06 -16.59
CA GLY A 407 10.88 5.44 -16.05
C GLY A 407 11.27 4.68 -14.78
N THR A 408 10.29 4.19 -14.02
CA THR A 408 10.52 3.42 -12.78
C THR A 408 9.77 2.10 -12.83
N TRP A 409 10.38 1.05 -12.29
CA TRP A 409 9.80 -0.30 -12.24
C TRP A 409 9.81 -0.79 -10.79
N ARG A 410 8.62 -1.07 -10.24
CA ARG A 410 8.44 -1.50 -8.85
C ARG A 410 8.31 -3.02 -8.77
N MET A 411 9.20 -3.64 -8.00
CA MET A 411 9.20 -5.07 -7.70
C MET A 411 8.56 -5.34 -6.33
N ASP A 412 7.36 -5.92 -6.36
CA ASP A 412 6.53 -6.20 -5.17
C ASP A 412 6.37 -7.69 -4.86
N SER A 413 6.91 -8.59 -5.70
CA SER A 413 6.97 -10.03 -5.43
C SER A 413 8.12 -10.70 -6.21
N GLY A 414 8.29 -12.01 -6.01
CA GLY A 414 9.37 -12.79 -6.62
C GLY A 414 10.76 -12.53 -6.01
N SER A 415 11.78 -13.17 -6.60
CA SER A 415 13.20 -12.89 -6.32
C SER A 415 13.57 -11.56 -6.96
N TYR A 416 14.05 -10.60 -6.16
CA TYR A 416 14.41 -9.27 -6.68
C TYR A 416 15.39 -9.35 -7.85
N GLU A 417 16.49 -10.10 -7.70
CA GLU A 417 17.52 -10.23 -8.73
C GLU A 417 16.94 -10.79 -10.03
N SER A 418 16.15 -11.87 -9.94
CA SER A 418 15.54 -12.50 -11.12
C SER A 418 14.58 -11.56 -11.85
N ILE A 419 13.77 -10.79 -11.12
CA ILE A 419 12.80 -9.87 -11.72
C ILE A 419 13.49 -8.61 -12.27
N ALA A 420 14.49 -8.07 -11.56
CA ALA A 420 15.33 -6.98 -12.04
C ALA A 420 16.03 -7.35 -13.36
N GLU A 421 16.56 -8.57 -13.45
CA GLU A 421 17.17 -9.12 -14.66
C GLU A 421 16.19 -9.16 -15.85
N VAL A 422 14.94 -9.57 -15.62
CA VAL A 422 13.90 -9.56 -16.66
C VAL A 422 13.67 -8.16 -17.22
N VAL A 423 13.49 -7.17 -16.34
CA VAL A 423 13.21 -5.77 -16.73
C VAL A 423 14.41 -5.13 -17.44
N VAL A 424 15.62 -5.24 -16.86
CA VAL A 424 16.82 -4.60 -17.42
C VAL A 424 17.21 -5.24 -18.74
N SER A 425 17.13 -6.57 -18.86
CA SER A 425 17.43 -7.26 -20.11
C SER A 425 16.40 -6.93 -21.21
N ALA A 426 15.13 -6.74 -20.84
CA ALA A 426 14.11 -6.26 -21.77
C ALA A 426 14.39 -4.84 -22.25
N TRP A 427 14.81 -3.94 -21.36
CA TRP A 427 15.24 -2.59 -21.73
C TRP A 427 16.44 -2.61 -22.69
N GLU A 428 17.46 -3.43 -22.43
CA GLU A 428 18.62 -3.57 -23.32
C GLU A 428 18.21 -4.07 -24.71
N ARG A 429 17.35 -5.10 -24.78
CA ARG A 429 16.79 -5.59 -26.06
C ARG A 429 16.00 -4.50 -26.77
N ARG A 430 15.17 -3.75 -26.04
CA ARG A 430 14.38 -2.65 -26.59
C ARG A 430 15.29 -1.57 -27.17
N CYS A 431 16.30 -1.12 -26.44
CA CYS A 431 17.28 -0.13 -26.92
C CYS A 431 17.99 -0.56 -28.20
N ALA A 432 18.35 -1.84 -28.33
CA ALA A 432 18.98 -2.37 -29.54
C ALA A 432 18.02 -2.42 -30.75
N ALA A 433 16.71 -2.48 -30.50
CA ALA A 433 15.66 -2.57 -31.52
C ALA A 433 14.96 -1.23 -31.83
N VAL A 434 15.38 -0.11 -31.19
CA VAL A 434 14.78 1.21 -31.43
C VAL A 434 15.04 1.64 -32.88
N PRO A 435 13.99 2.01 -33.66
CA PRO A 435 14.15 2.49 -35.03
C PRO A 435 15.07 3.72 -35.13
N GLN A 436 15.78 3.84 -36.25
CA GLN A 436 16.63 5.00 -36.50
C GLN A 436 15.80 6.30 -36.47
N GLY A 437 16.21 7.26 -35.63
CA GLY A 437 15.50 8.53 -35.44
C GLY A 437 14.54 8.57 -34.24
N MET A 438 14.23 7.42 -33.62
CA MET A 438 13.52 7.38 -32.34
C MET A 438 14.49 7.48 -31.17
N ARG A 439 14.03 8.09 -30.07
CA ARG A 439 14.83 8.18 -28.85
C ARG A 439 14.74 6.84 -28.10
N PRO A 440 15.87 6.26 -27.65
CA PRO A 440 15.81 5.06 -26.83
C PRO A 440 15.10 5.35 -25.50
N PRO A 441 14.39 4.35 -24.93
CA PRO A 441 13.74 4.52 -23.64
C PRO A 441 14.76 4.81 -22.53
N PRO A 442 14.38 5.57 -21.48
CA PRO A 442 15.27 5.85 -20.36
C PRO A 442 15.66 4.54 -19.66
N ARG A 443 16.88 4.49 -19.11
CA ARG A 443 17.29 3.35 -18.26
C ARG A 443 16.31 3.22 -17.09
N PRO A 444 15.75 2.02 -16.84
CA PRO A 444 14.74 1.84 -15.80
C PRO A 444 15.35 2.08 -14.42
N ALA A 445 14.71 2.94 -13.63
CA ALA A 445 15.00 3.04 -12.21
C ALA A 445 14.27 1.91 -11.47
N LEU A 446 15.00 1.02 -10.81
CA LEU A 446 14.43 -0.13 -10.13
C LEU A 446 14.04 0.23 -8.69
N MET A 447 12.85 -0.17 -8.27
CA MET A 447 12.32 0.06 -6.92
C MET A 447 11.94 -1.27 -6.27
N HIS A 448 12.56 -1.62 -5.14
CA HIS A 448 12.16 -2.81 -4.38
C HIS A 448 11.26 -2.44 -3.20
N SER A 449 10.05 -3.02 -3.14
CA SER A 449 9.07 -2.73 -2.08
C SER A 449 8.65 -3.93 -1.20
N ASN A 450 9.27 -5.09 -1.41
CA ASN A 450 8.92 -6.34 -0.73
C ASN A 450 10.07 -6.85 0.16
N LEU A 451 10.63 -5.92 0.95
CA LEU A 451 11.74 -6.15 1.87
C LEU A 451 11.21 -6.51 3.27
N ARG A 452 11.92 -7.41 3.97
CA ARG A 452 11.51 -7.98 5.26
C ARG A 452 12.45 -7.67 6.41
N SER A 453 13.72 -7.37 6.14
CA SER A 453 14.70 -7.02 7.17
C SER A 453 15.68 -5.95 6.69
N ALA A 454 16.37 -5.29 7.63
CA ALA A 454 17.44 -4.37 7.32
C ALA A 454 18.61 -5.05 6.58
N GLU A 455 18.92 -6.30 6.93
CA GLU A 455 19.92 -7.10 6.23
C GLU A 455 19.56 -7.29 4.75
N GLU A 456 18.31 -7.61 4.44
CA GLU A 456 17.85 -7.74 3.06
C GLU A 456 17.97 -6.40 2.30
N VAL A 457 17.68 -5.27 2.95
CA VAL A 457 17.90 -3.93 2.35
C VAL A 457 19.38 -3.73 2.01
N LEU A 458 20.28 -4.04 2.94
CA LEU A 458 21.73 -3.92 2.72
C LEU A 458 22.20 -4.84 1.58
N GLN A 459 21.74 -6.09 1.56
CA GLN A 459 22.06 -7.07 0.53
C GLN A 459 21.66 -6.57 -0.86
N VAL A 460 20.41 -6.12 -1.06
CA VAL A 460 19.97 -5.63 -2.38
C VAL A 460 20.66 -4.34 -2.79
N CYS A 461 21.01 -3.46 -1.84
CA CYS A 461 21.77 -2.24 -2.13
C CYS A 461 23.23 -2.54 -2.56
N SER A 462 23.76 -3.70 -2.19
CA SER A 462 25.12 -4.15 -2.55
C SER A 462 25.22 -4.81 -3.93
N LEU A 463 24.09 -5.09 -4.58
CA LEU A 463 24.04 -5.74 -5.88
C LEU A 463 24.81 -4.97 -6.97
N PRO A 464 25.19 -5.64 -8.08
CA PRO A 464 25.84 -4.98 -9.21
C PRO A 464 25.02 -3.80 -9.74
N GLU A 465 25.68 -2.71 -10.15
CA GLU A 465 25.04 -1.49 -10.66
C GLU A 465 23.97 -1.77 -11.74
N ARG A 466 24.17 -2.82 -12.54
CA ARG A 466 23.23 -3.22 -13.58
C ARG A 466 21.80 -3.44 -13.05
N ILE A 467 21.67 -4.11 -11.91
CA ILE A 467 20.39 -4.50 -11.30
C ILE A 467 20.18 -3.90 -9.90
N ARG A 468 21.08 -3.04 -9.43
CA ARG A 468 20.96 -2.38 -8.13
C ARG A 468 19.70 -1.51 -8.09
N PRO A 469 18.91 -1.54 -7.01
CA PRO A 469 17.76 -0.65 -6.86
C PRO A 469 18.22 0.80 -6.83
N ALA A 470 17.48 1.68 -7.50
CA ALA A 470 17.57 3.12 -7.26
C ALA A 470 16.81 3.50 -5.98
N PHE A 471 15.81 2.70 -5.62
CA PHE A 471 14.92 2.93 -4.47
C PHE A 471 14.66 1.64 -3.70
N CYS A 472 14.71 1.73 -2.37
CA CYS A 472 14.15 0.72 -1.47
C CYS A 472 13.01 1.34 -0.68
N ALA A 473 11.86 0.70 -0.68
CA ALA A 473 10.69 1.11 0.08
C ALA A 473 10.25 0.00 1.01
N PHE A 474 10.05 0.31 2.28
CA PHE A 474 9.69 -0.70 3.28
C PHE A 474 8.86 -0.09 4.41
N GLY A 475 7.99 -0.92 5.00
CA GLY A 475 7.25 -0.56 6.21
C GLY A 475 7.51 -1.53 7.34
N GLY A 476 7.30 -2.83 7.07
CA GLY A 476 7.49 -3.88 8.09
C GLY A 476 8.94 -4.07 8.55
N VAL A 477 9.93 -3.59 7.79
CA VAL A 477 11.36 -3.63 8.19
C VAL A 477 11.62 -2.82 9.45
N THR A 478 10.87 -1.71 9.62
CA THR A 478 11.10 -0.76 10.70
C THR A 478 10.18 -0.99 11.88
N ASP A 479 9.23 -1.93 11.83
CA ASP A 479 8.27 -2.19 12.90
C ASP A 479 8.44 -3.61 13.45
N GLY A 480 8.19 -3.76 14.74
CA GLY A 480 8.43 -5.00 15.46
C GLY A 480 8.73 -4.73 16.93
N PHE A 481 9.04 -5.81 17.64
CA PHE A 481 9.35 -5.78 19.05
C PHE A 481 10.62 -6.59 19.33
N LEU A 482 11.36 -6.19 20.35
CA LEU A 482 12.36 -7.02 20.99
C LEU A 482 11.69 -7.94 22.02
N PRO A 483 12.28 -9.11 22.34
CA PRO A 483 11.78 -9.94 23.43
C PRO A 483 11.73 -9.19 24.76
N PHE A 484 10.56 -9.20 25.40
CA PHE A 484 10.34 -8.70 26.76
C PHE A 484 10.86 -9.72 27.77
N GLU A 485 11.63 -9.26 28.76
CA GLU A 485 12.04 -10.09 29.89
C GLU A 485 10.96 -10.05 30.97
N LEU A 486 10.43 -11.23 31.29
CA LEU A 486 9.44 -11.41 32.33
C LEU A 486 10.11 -11.54 33.72
N PRO A 487 9.40 -11.24 34.83
CA PRO A 487 9.98 -11.32 36.18
C PRO A 487 10.46 -12.72 36.59
N ASN A 488 9.95 -13.77 35.94
CA ASN A 488 10.36 -15.16 36.15
C ASN A 488 11.63 -15.55 35.36
N GLY A 489 12.22 -14.62 34.59
CA GLY A 489 13.39 -14.85 33.75
C GLY A 489 13.08 -15.41 32.35
N GLU A 490 11.81 -15.67 32.04
CA GLU A 490 11.39 -16.07 30.69
C GLU A 490 11.32 -14.87 29.74
N SER A 491 11.39 -15.13 28.43
CA SER A 491 11.22 -14.12 27.40
C SER A 491 9.86 -14.24 26.73
N PHE A 492 9.19 -13.11 26.50
CA PHE A 492 7.94 -13.04 25.74
C PHE A 492 8.12 -12.15 24.51
N GLU A 493 7.66 -12.58 23.35
CA GLU A 493 7.75 -11.81 22.11
C GLU A 493 6.34 -11.48 21.60
N LEU A 494 6.13 -10.23 21.24
CA LEU A 494 4.91 -9.80 20.55
C LEU A 494 5.08 -10.01 19.05
N GLU A 495 4.18 -10.75 18.43
CA GLU A 495 4.19 -10.96 16.98
C GLU A 495 3.22 -10.02 16.28
N LEU A 496 3.65 -9.46 15.14
CA LEU A 496 2.77 -8.71 14.25
C LEU A 496 1.95 -9.67 13.38
N ALA A 497 0.66 -9.37 13.17
CA ALA A 497 -0.20 -10.17 12.31
C ALA A 497 0.13 -9.96 10.82
N SER A 498 0.04 -11.04 10.03
CA SER A 498 0.05 -10.99 8.57
C SER A 498 -1.37 -10.74 8.06
N VAL A 499 -1.79 -9.48 8.06
CA VAL A 499 -3.11 -9.05 7.56
C VAL A 499 -2.98 -8.42 6.18
N VAL A 500 -3.92 -8.74 5.28
CA VAL A 500 -4.07 -8.07 3.99
C VAL A 500 -5.54 -7.74 3.75
N MET A 501 -5.80 -6.62 3.09
CA MET A 501 -7.13 -6.32 2.54
C MET A 501 -6.97 -6.04 1.04
N LYS A 502 -7.86 -6.60 0.22
CA LYS A 502 -7.73 -6.59 -1.24
C LYS A 502 -9.08 -6.44 -1.91
N ALA A 503 -9.10 -5.77 -3.06
CA ALA A 503 -10.25 -5.84 -3.96
C ALA A 503 -10.45 -7.29 -4.39
N VAL A 504 -11.67 -7.80 -4.25
CA VAL A 504 -12.03 -9.18 -4.59
C VAL A 504 -13.19 -9.26 -5.59
N GLN A 505 -14.00 -8.20 -5.66
CA GLN A 505 -15.09 -8.06 -6.64
C GLN A 505 -15.15 -6.64 -7.17
N ALA A 506 -15.66 -6.48 -8.38
CA ALA A 506 -15.98 -5.21 -9.01
C ALA A 506 -17.07 -5.40 -10.06
N ASN A 507 -18.08 -4.54 -10.10
CA ASN A 507 -19.17 -4.58 -11.05
C ASN A 507 -19.54 -3.16 -11.50
N ILE A 508 -20.09 -3.02 -12.70
CA ILE A 508 -20.68 -1.76 -13.17
C ILE A 508 -22.13 -1.71 -12.68
N THR A 509 -22.50 -0.67 -11.95
CA THR A 509 -23.85 -0.48 -11.39
C THR A 509 -24.89 -0.55 -12.52
N GLY A 510 -25.93 -1.37 -12.34
CA GLY A 510 -27.01 -1.52 -13.30
C GLY A 510 -26.68 -2.39 -14.52
N ALA A 511 -25.46 -2.91 -14.64
CA ALA A 511 -25.17 -3.95 -15.61
C ALA A 511 -25.87 -5.25 -15.19
N ALA A 512 -26.61 -5.88 -16.12
CA ALA A 512 -26.99 -7.28 -15.94
C ALA A 512 -25.72 -8.11 -15.74
N ALA A 513 -25.77 -9.14 -14.89
CA ALA A 513 -24.67 -10.06 -14.62
C ALA A 513 -24.24 -10.93 -15.83
N ALA A 514 -24.53 -10.48 -17.05
CA ALA A 514 -24.58 -11.24 -18.29
C ALA A 514 -23.50 -10.83 -19.31
N ASP A 515 -22.35 -10.32 -18.86
CA ASP A 515 -21.14 -10.36 -19.69
C ASP A 515 -20.41 -11.67 -19.31
N ASP A 516 -20.67 -12.75 -20.06
CA ASP A 516 -20.10 -14.11 -19.86
C ASP A 516 -18.56 -14.13 -19.88
N SER A 517 -17.92 -13.00 -20.24
CA SER A 517 -16.47 -12.81 -20.26
C SER A 517 -15.88 -12.29 -18.94
N ALA A 518 -16.68 -11.83 -17.98
CA ALA A 518 -16.17 -11.23 -16.75
C ALA A 518 -15.57 -12.29 -15.81
N MET A 519 -14.33 -12.08 -15.35
CA MET A 519 -13.73 -12.98 -14.36
C MET A 519 -14.62 -13.06 -13.09
N PRO A 520 -14.83 -14.25 -12.50
CA PRO A 520 -15.63 -14.39 -11.28
C PRO A 520 -15.15 -13.53 -10.10
N SER A 521 -13.86 -13.18 -10.07
CA SER A 521 -13.25 -12.36 -9.02
C SER A 521 -12.17 -11.44 -9.60
N ALA A 522 -11.91 -10.32 -8.93
CA ALA A 522 -10.70 -9.54 -9.12
C ALA A 522 -9.54 -10.27 -8.42
N GLY A 523 -8.48 -10.61 -9.16
CA GLY A 523 -7.41 -11.48 -8.64
C GLY A 523 -6.01 -10.95 -8.87
N LYS A 524 -5.08 -11.34 -7.99
CA LYS A 524 -3.63 -11.11 -8.13
C LYS A 524 -2.91 -12.45 -8.01
N LEU A 525 -1.94 -12.70 -8.89
CA LEU A 525 -1.04 -13.83 -8.79
C LEU A 525 0.29 -13.46 -8.09
N GLY A 526 0.99 -12.43 -8.58
CA GLY A 526 2.39 -12.19 -8.22
C GLY A 526 3.38 -12.88 -9.17
N ASP A 527 4.66 -12.83 -8.83
CA ASP A 527 5.77 -13.52 -9.50
C ASP A 527 6.08 -14.93 -8.90
N ASP A 528 5.15 -15.49 -8.13
CA ASP A 528 5.29 -16.82 -7.51
C ASP A 528 4.58 -17.89 -8.37
N ALA A 529 5.36 -18.77 -9.01
CA ALA A 529 4.84 -19.79 -9.91
C ALA A 529 4.00 -20.86 -9.21
N ASN A 530 4.08 -21.00 -7.88
CA ASN A 530 3.39 -22.07 -7.16
C ASN A 530 1.92 -21.75 -6.80
N LEU A 531 1.39 -20.61 -7.24
CA LEU A 531 0.03 -20.11 -6.93
C LEU A 531 -0.30 -19.95 -5.43
N VAL A 532 0.61 -20.27 -4.50
CA VAL A 532 0.38 -20.28 -3.04
C VAL A 532 -0.07 -18.91 -2.51
N LYS A 533 0.34 -17.83 -3.19
CA LYS A 533 0.01 -16.45 -2.82
C LYS A 533 -1.04 -15.81 -3.72
N ALA A 534 -1.65 -16.59 -4.61
CA ALA A 534 -2.74 -16.13 -5.44
C ALA A 534 -3.88 -15.61 -4.55
N GLN A 535 -4.41 -14.44 -4.91
CA GLN A 535 -5.46 -13.74 -4.20
C GLN A 535 -6.70 -13.76 -5.07
N VAL A 536 -7.75 -14.38 -4.56
CA VAL A 536 -9.09 -14.45 -5.14
C VAL A 536 -10.10 -14.22 -4.02
N ASP A 537 -11.36 -13.94 -4.37
CA ASP A 537 -12.42 -13.81 -3.38
C ASP A 537 -12.62 -15.13 -2.59
N PRO A 538 -12.33 -15.16 -1.28
CA PRO A 538 -12.45 -16.39 -0.49
C PRO A 538 -13.90 -16.83 -0.30
N ARG A 539 -14.88 -15.98 -0.62
CA ARG A 539 -16.31 -16.29 -0.50
C ARG A 539 -16.87 -17.04 -1.71
N LEU A 540 -16.11 -17.11 -2.81
CA LEU A 540 -16.55 -17.84 -4.00
C LEU A 540 -16.48 -19.36 -3.79
N PRO A 541 -17.33 -20.14 -4.48
CA PRO A 541 -17.15 -21.58 -4.57
C PRO A 541 -15.74 -21.94 -5.07
N GLU A 542 -15.18 -23.04 -4.56
CA GLU A 542 -13.82 -23.49 -4.90
C GLU A 542 -13.63 -23.63 -6.42
N ALA A 543 -14.62 -24.17 -7.13
CA ALA A 543 -14.59 -24.30 -8.59
C ALA A 543 -14.43 -22.95 -9.31
N ASP A 544 -15.02 -21.87 -8.80
CA ASP A 544 -14.89 -20.54 -9.39
C ASP A 544 -13.57 -19.87 -8.99
N GLN A 545 -13.06 -20.15 -7.78
CA GLN A 545 -11.71 -19.75 -7.39
C GLN A 545 -10.66 -20.38 -8.31
N GLU A 546 -10.78 -21.69 -8.61
CA GLU A 546 -9.87 -22.40 -9.49
C GLU A 546 -9.94 -21.89 -10.94
N LYS A 547 -11.13 -21.53 -11.45
CA LYS A 547 -11.24 -20.87 -12.77
C LYS A 547 -10.46 -19.56 -12.83
N VAL A 548 -10.56 -18.73 -11.79
CA VAL A 548 -9.81 -17.46 -11.72
C VAL A 548 -8.30 -17.72 -11.64
N LYS A 549 -7.86 -18.68 -10.82
CA LYS A 549 -6.45 -19.06 -10.71
C LYS A 549 -5.90 -19.59 -12.04
N ALA A 550 -6.60 -20.50 -12.70
CA ALA A 550 -6.20 -21.06 -13.99
C ALA A 550 -6.08 -19.97 -15.06
N ARG A 551 -6.99 -18.99 -15.08
CA ARG A 551 -6.89 -17.83 -15.99
C ARG A 551 -5.66 -16.98 -15.70
N MET A 552 -5.38 -16.67 -14.42
CA MET A 552 -4.19 -15.90 -14.04
C MET A 552 -2.89 -16.65 -14.35
N GLU A 553 -2.87 -17.97 -14.18
CA GLU A 553 -1.75 -18.84 -14.54
C GLU A 553 -1.52 -18.84 -16.05
N ALA A 554 -2.58 -18.91 -16.87
CA ALA A 554 -2.47 -18.79 -18.32
C ALA A 554 -1.86 -17.43 -18.74
N MET A 555 -2.27 -16.32 -18.11
CA MET A 555 -1.65 -15.02 -18.33
C MET A 555 -0.18 -15.00 -17.89
N PHE A 556 0.14 -15.60 -16.75
CA PHE A 556 1.50 -15.68 -16.21
C PHE A 556 2.47 -16.41 -17.14
N HIS A 557 2.00 -17.43 -17.85
CA HIS A 557 2.77 -18.19 -18.82
C HIS A 557 2.77 -17.60 -20.23
N CYS A 558 2.18 -16.42 -20.43
CA CYS A 558 2.25 -15.72 -21.70
C CYS A 558 3.71 -15.39 -22.07
N ARG A 559 4.21 -15.95 -23.19
CA ARG A 559 5.57 -15.72 -23.72
C ARG A 559 5.59 -15.25 -25.17
N HIS A 560 4.47 -15.37 -25.88
CA HIS A 560 4.33 -14.97 -27.26
C HIS A 560 3.05 -14.17 -27.43
N VAL A 561 3.20 -12.88 -27.74
CA VAL A 561 2.10 -11.93 -27.89
C VAL A 561 2.10 -11.46 -29.34
N ASP A 562 0.95 -11.52 -30.01
CA ASP A 562 0.77 -10.91 -31.33
C ASP A 562 0.73 -9.38 -31.18
N PRO A 563 1.70 -8.62 -31.73
CA PRO A 563 1.80 -7.17 -31.52
C PRO A 563 0.56 -6.42 -32.03
N GLY A 564 0.00 -6.86 -33.16
CA GLY A 564 -1.14 -6.20 -33.79
C GLY A 564 -2.42 -6.42 -33.00
N ARG A 565 -2.65 -7.62 -32.47
CA ARG A 565 -3.81 -7.92 -31.63
C ARG A 565 -3.73 -7.21 -30.28
N ALA A 566 -2.57 -7.25 -29.63
CA ALA A 566 -2.38 -6.57 -28.36
C ALA A 566 -2.58 -5.05 -28.47
N SER A 567 -1.97 -4.43 -29.48
CA SER A 567 -2.11 -2.98 -29.72
C SER A 567 -3.55 -2.57 -30.05
N ARG A 568 -4.26 -3.34 -30.91
CA ARG A 568 -5.67 -3.07 -31.22
C ARG A 568 -6.57 -3.24 -29.99
N ALA A 569 -6.38 -4.32 -29.24
CA ALA A 569 -7.18 -4.58 -28.03
C ALA A 569 -6.97 -3.49 -26.98
N LEU A 570 -5.72 -3.07 -26.75
CA LEU A 570 -5.40 -1.98 -25.83
C LEU A 570 -6.00 -0.64 -26.29
N ALA A 571 -5.90 -0.31 -27.57
CA ALA A 571 -6.48 0.91 -28.12
C ALA A 571 -8.02 0.92 -28.01
N SER A 572 -8.69 -0.19 -28.36
CA SER A 572 -10.13 -0.33 -28.19
C SER A 572 -10.55 -0.24 -26.73
N ALA A 573 -9.79 -0.83 -25.80
CA ALA A 573 -10.11 -0.74 -24.38
C ALA A 573 -9.95 0.69 -23.85
N TYR A 574 -8.91 1.39 -24.27
CA TYR A 574 -8.69 2.80 -23.92
C TYR A 574 -9.81 3.70 -24.45
N HIS A 575 -10.23 3.51 -25.70
CA HIS A 575 -11.35 4.21 -26.30
C HIS A 575 -12.65 3.97 -25.53
N ASP A 576 -13.00 2.71 -25.29
CA ASP A 576 -14.26 2.36 -24.63
C ASP A 576 -14.35 2.93 -23.20
N VAL A 577 -13.22 3.06 -22.49
CA VAL A 577 -13.21 3.69 -21.16
C VAL A 577 -13.27 5.22 -21.26
N THR A 578 -12.43 5.85 -22.09
CA THR A 578 -12.26 7.31 -22.06
C THR A 578 -13.23 8.08 -22.94
N ARG A 579 -13.65 7.51 -24.08
CA ARG A 579 -14.58 8.10 -25.05
C ARG A 579 -15.94 7.41 -25.02
N GLY A 580 -15.94 6.08 -24.88
CA GLY A 580 -17.15 5.26 -24.77
C GLY A 580 -17.78 5.26 -23.38
N HIS A 581 -17.11 5.80 -22.36
CA HIS A 581 -17.60 5.91 -20.98
C HIS A 581 -18.07 4.58 -20.36
N ARG A 582 -17.51 3.44 -20.79
CA ARG A 582 -17.94 2.08 -20.39
C ARG A 582 -17.96 1.86 -18.88
N LEU A 583 -17.07 2.52 -18.13
CA LEU A 583 -16.96 2.40 -16.67
C LEU A 583 -17.62 3.57 -15.91
N CYS A 584 -18.20 4.53 -16.64
CA CYS A 584 -18.81 5.73 -16.08
C CYS A 584 -20.34 5.71 -16.11
N GLN A 585 -20.93 4.88 -16.97
CA GLN A 585 -22.38 4.80 -17.18
C GLN A 585 -22.87 3.37 -16.93
N ALA A 586 -24.09 3.25 -16.39
CA ALA A 586 -24.80 1.97 -16.42
C ALA A 586 -25.02 1.58 -17.89
N PRO A 587 -24.90 0.29 -18.27
CA PRO A 587 -25.07 -0.12 -19.66
C PRO A 587 -26.44 0.32 -20.19
N ASP A 588 -26.47 0.95 -21.35
CA ASP A 588 -27.72 1.20 -22.07
C ASP A 588 -28.24 -0.14 -22.60
N PRO A 589 -29.41 -0.63 -22.13
CA PRO A 589 -29.97 -1.91 -22.57
C PRO A 589 -30.33 -1.96 -24.06
N SER A 590 -30.24 -0.83 -24.78
CA SER A 590 -30.51 -0.74 -26.22
C SER A 590 -29.29 -0.99 -27.11
N VAL A 591 -28.07 -1.05 -26.56
CA VAL A 591 -26.85 -1.27 -27.34
C VAL A 591 -26.45 -2.76 -27.27
N ASN A 592 -27.00 -3.55 -28.19
CA ASN A 592 -26.46 -4.88 -28.49
C ASN A 592 -25.08 -4.69 -29.13
N ILE A 593 -24.01 -4.96 -28.37
CA ILE A 593 -22.66 -5.09 -28.94
C ILE A 593 -22.54 -6.54 -29.41
N ALA A 594 -22.60 -6.74 -30.72
CA ALA A 594 -22.34 -8.00 -31.41
C ALA A 594 -20.84 -8.20 -31.67
#